data_AF-A0A7Y5HI48-F1
#
_entry.id   AF-A0A7Y5HI48-F1
#
_cell.length_a   1.000
_cell.length_b   1.000
_cell.length_c   1.000
_cell.angle_alpha   90.00
_cell.angle_beta   90.00
_cell.angle_gamma   90.00
#
_symmetry.space_group_name_H-M   'P 1'
#
loop_
_entity.id
_entity.type
_entity.pdbx_description
1 polymer ?
#
loop_
_entity_poly.entity_id
_entity_poly.type
_entity_poly.pdbx_seq_one_letter_code
_entity_poly.pdbx_strand_id
1 'polypeptide(L)'
;MEEVVARTRPRLLAAARRIGRPQDAEDSVQSAYLSLVRKRGEPLEAPVLPWLLTAVIRIATPLIFATLGELVCERAGVLNLGIEGIMVAGAFAGWFAVWSGAGLWAGVAVAFATGMAFGLLHALLTVPLGLS
;
A
#
# COMPACT_ATOMS: atom_id res chain seq x y z
N MET A 1 21.59 -1.78 19.85
CA MET A 1 21.02 -2.74 18.87
C MET A 1 21.03 -2.16 17.46
N GLU A 2 20.66 -0.87 17.29
CA GLU A 2 20.81 -0.16 16.01
C GLU A 2 22.23 -0.22 15.43
N GLU A 3 23.28 -0.08 16.24
CA GLU A 3 24.67 -0.08 15.75
C GLU A 3 25.10 -1.43 15.15
N VAL A 4 24.65 -2.55 15.75
CA VAL A 4 24.91 -3.91 15.26
C VAL A 4 24.09 -4.21 14.00
N VAL A 5 22.83 -3.75 13.98
CA VAL A 5 21.94 -3.88 12.81
C VAL A 5 22.45 -3.02 11.65
N ALA A 6 22.92 -1.81 11.90
CA ALA A 6 23.52 -0.90 10.91
C ALA A 6 24.78 -1.50 10.28
N ARG A 7 25.62 -2.18 11.07
CA ARG A 7 26.80 -2.91 10.54
C ARG A 7 26.45 -4.14 9.72
N THR A 8 25.38 -4.85 10.07
CA THR A 8 25.08 -6.18 9.50
C THR A 8 24.13 -6.11 8.31
N ARG A 9 23.26 -5.09 8.27
CA ARG A 9 22.31 -4.80 7.18
C ARG A 9 22.94 -4.83 5.77
N PRO A 10 24.06 -4.13 5.48
CA PRO A 10 24.63 -4.15 4.13
C PRO A 10 25.13 -5.53 3.69
N ARG A 11 25.62 -6.35 4.65
CA ARG A 11 26.08 -7.72 4.36
C ARG A 11 24.92 -8.67 4.10
N LEU A 12 23.84 -8.55 4.88
CA LEU A 12 22.62 -9.33 4.67
C LEU A 12 21.95 -8.97 3.35
N LEU A 13 21.89 -7.68 2.99
CA LEU A 13 21.37 -7.23 1.69
C LEU A 13 22.23 -7.71 0.52
N ALA A 14 23.56 -7.67 0.65
CA ALA A 14 24.46 -8.18 -0.37
C ALA A 14 24.35 -9.71 -0.54
N ALA A 15 24.13 -10.45 0.55
CA ALA A 15 23.90 -11.90 0.52
C ALA A 15 22.52 -12.24 -0.08
N ALA A 16 21.47 -11.54 0.32
CA ALA A 16 20.10 -11.76 -0.17
C ALA A 16 19.97 -11.48 -1.69
N ARG A 17 20.63 -10.42 -2.19
CA ARG A 17 20.68 -10.11 -3.64
C ARG A 17 21.39 -11.17 -4.49
N ARG A 18 22.21 -12.04 -3.89
CA ARG A 18 22.86 -13.16 -4.61
C ARG A 18 21.97 -14.40 -4.72
N ILE A 19 20.91 -14.49 -3.91
CA ILE A 19 20.11 -15.71 -3.74
C ILE A 19 18.74 -15.60 -4.42
N GLY A 20 18.15 -14.40 -4.51
CA GLY A 20 16.77 -14.22 -5.01
C GLY A 20 16.52 -12.92 -5.77
N ARG A 21 15.29 -12.76 -6.29
CA ARG A 21 14.87 -11.51 -6.95
C ARG A 21 14.93 -10.36 -5.94
N PRO A 22 15.18 -9.11 -6.38
CA PRO A 22 15.40 -7.99 -5.47
C PRO A 22 14.22 -7.70 -4.52
N GLN A 23 13.00 -8.14 -4.84
CA GLN A 23 11.81 -8.04 -3.97
C GLN A 23 11.88 -9.02 -2.78
N ASP A 24 12.33 -10.25 -3.01
CA ASP A 24 12.46 -11.29 -1.98
C ASP A 24 13.55 -10.98 -0.94
N ALA A 25 14.47 -10.07 -1.28
CA ALA A 25 15.56 -9.67 -0.41
C ALA A 25 15.08 -8.87 0.82
N GLU A 26 14.04 -8.06 0.68
CA GLU A 26 13.45 -7.33 1.81
C GLU A 26 12.75 -8.30 2.77
N ASP A 27 11.99 -9.26 2.24
CA ASP A 27 11.31 -10.31 3.02
C ASP A 27 12.30 -11.27 3.69
N SER A 28 13.42 -11.56 3.04
CA SER A 28 14.51 -12.37 3.60
C SER A 28 15.23 -11.64 4.75
N VAL A 29 15.41 -10.33 4.64
CA VAL A 29 15.97 -9.52 5.73
C VAL A 29 14.96 -9.39 6.87
N GLN A 30 13.67 -9.27 6.56
CA GLN A 30 12.57 -9.26 7.52
C GLN A 30 12.52 -10.56 8.34
N SER A 31 12.57 -11.71 7.68
CA SER A 31 12.55 -13.03 8.32
C SER A 31 13.83 -13.31 9.11
N ALA A 32 14.99 -12.90 8.59
CA ALA A 32 16.25 -12.93 9.35
C ALA A 32 16.18 -12.03 10.59
N TYR A 33 15.59 -10.84 10.49
CA TYR A 33 15.38 -9.96 11.63
C TYR A 33 14.43 -10.57 12.67
N LEU A 34 13.30 -11.13 12.24
CA LEU A 34 12.33 -11.80 13.11
C LEU A 34 12.93 -13.03 13.80
N SER A 35 13.76 -13.80 13.10
CA SER A 35 14.46 -14.94 13.70
C SER A 35 15.48 -14.51 14.76
N LEU A 36 16.17 -13.38 14.56
CA LEU A 36 17.09 -12.80 15.54
C LEU A 36 16.38 -12.23 16.78
N VAL A 37 15.24 -11.56 16.57
CA VAL A 37 14.39 -11.03 17.66
C VAL A 37 13.79 -12.18 18.47
N ARG A 38 13.27 -13.22 17.81
CA ARG A 38 12.69 -14.41 18.45
C ARG A 38 13.71 -15.20 19.28
N LYS A 39 14.97 -15.27 18.84
CA LYS A 39 16.04 -16.03 19.52
C LYS A 39 16.53 -15.37 20.81
N ARG A 40 16.27 -14.07 21.00
CA ARG A 40 16.84 -13.28 22.11
C ARG A 40 15.95 -13.22 23.35
N GLY A 41 14.70 -13.69 23.28
CA GLY A 41 13.77 -13.70 24.43
C GLY A 41 13.39 -12.30 24.93
N GLU A 42 13.73 -11.24 24.19
CA GLU A 42 13.30 -9.88 24.46
C GLU A 42 11.78 -9.80 24.23
N PRO A 43 11.01 -9.10 25.08
CA PRO A 43 9.59 -8.88 24.83
C PRO A 43 9.45 -8.26 23.43
N LEU A 44 8.47 -8.73 22.66
CA LEU A 44 8.23 -8.36 21.25
C LEU A 44 8.02 -6.85 21.02
N GLU A 45 8.03 -6.04 22.07
CA GLU A 45 7.84 -4.60 22.10
C GLU A 45 8.98 -3.82 21.41
N ALA A 46 10.21 -4.37 21.37
CA ALA A 46 11.41 -3.62 20.96
C ALA A 46 11.53 -3.26 19.46
N PRO A 47 10.86 -3.93 18.49
CA PRO A 47 10.86 -3.45 17.11
C PRO A 47 9.50 -3.36 16.41
N VAL A 48 8.37 -3.62 17.09
CA VAL A 48 7.05 -3.50 16.46
C VAL A 48 6.76 -2.06 16.03
N LEU A 49 7.21 -1.08 16.81
CA LEU A 49 6.95 0.33 16.55
C LEU A 49 7.50 0.82 15.19
N PRO A 50 8.78 0.62 14.82
CA PRO A 50 9.29 0.98 13.49
C PRO A 50 8.54 0.32 12.31
N TRP A 51 8.20 -0.97 12.43
CA TRP A 51 7.47 -1.68 11.37
C TRP A 51 6.04 -1.18 11.22
N LEU A 52 5.36 -0.97 12.35
CA LEU A 52 4.02 -0.41 12.41
C LEU A 52 3.99 0.98 11.76
N LEU A 53 4.93 1.86 12.13
CA LEU A 53 5.01 3.22 11.57
C LEU A 53 5.22 3.19 10.05
N THR A 54 6.06 2.29 9.54
CA THR A 54 6.29 2.15 8.09
C THR A 54 5.03 1.68 7.37
N ALA A 55 4.31 0.70 7.93
CA ALA A 55 3.06 0.21 7.37
C ALA A 55 1.96 1.28 7.40
N VAL A 56 1.83 2.01 8.52
CA VAL A 56 0.88 3.10 8.70
C VAL A 56 1.09 4.17 7.64
N ILE A 57 2.31 4.64 7.40
CA ILE A 57 2.57 5.68 6.40
C ILE A 57 2.17 5.21 4.99
N ARG A 58 2.48 3.96 4.63
CA ARG A 58 2.16 3.40 3.31
C ARG A 58 0.65 3.27 3.06
N ILE A 59 -0.12 2.95 4.09
CA ILE A 59 -1.58 2.76 3.99
C ILE A 59 -2.33 4.09 4.19
N ALA A 60 -1.90 4.91 5.15
CA ALA A 60 -2.54 6.18 5.46
C ALA A 60 -2.43 7.18 4.32
N THR A 61 -1.31 7.20 3.58
CA THR A 61 -1.11 8.14 2.47
C THR A 61 -2.22 8.06 1.41
N PRO A 62 -2.49 6.89 0.78
CA PRO A 62 -3.58 6.79 -0.19
C PRO A 62 -4.96 6.99 0.45
N LEU A 63 -5.16 6.60 1.72
CA LEU A 63 -6.43 6.83 2.42
C LEU A 63 -6.69 8.32 2.67
N ILE A 64 -5.68 9.12 3.02
CA ILE A 64 -5.84 10.57 3.19
C ILE A 64 -6.29 11.23 1.87
N PHE A 65 -5.74 10.79 0.73
CA PHE A 65 -6.21 11.30 -0.56
C PHE A 65 -7.65 10.91 -0.85
N ALA A 66 -8.07 9.70 -0.47
CA ALA A 66 -9.44 9.25 -0.62
C ALA A 66 -10.40 10.04 0.27
N THR A 67 -10.08 10.23 1.55
CA THR A 67 -10.92 10.97 2.50
C THR A 67 -11.04 12.45 2.15
N LEU A 68 -10.01 13.05 1.54
CA LEU A 68 -10.12 14.41 0.99
C LEU A 68 -11.17 14.49 -0.14
N GLY A 69 -11.26 13.46 -0.98
CA GLY A 69 -12.30 13.36 -2.00
C GLY A 69 -13.69 13.13 -1.38
N GLU A 70 -13.76 12.26 -0.38
CA GLU A 70 -15.00 11.98 0.35
C GLU A 70 -15.53 13.20 1.09
N LEU A 71 -14.67 14.02 1.68
CA LEU A 71 -15.06 15.30 2.31
C LEU A 71 -15.77 16.22 1.30
N VAL A 72 -15.36 16.23 0.04
CA VAL A 72 -16.07 17.00 -1.00
C VAL A 72 -17.45 16.41 -1.28
N CYS A 73 -17.56 15.07 -1.33
CA CYS A 73 -18.86 14.39 -1.48
C CYS A 73 -19.80 14.68 -0.30
N GLU A 74 -19.30 14.59 0.94
CA GLU A 74 -20.07 14.90 2.15
C GLU A 74 -20.62 16.34 2.12
N ARG A 75 -19.81 17.29 1.66
CA ARG A 75 -20.22 18.68 1.49
C ARG A 75 -21.32 18.85 0.42
N ALA A 76 -21.38 17.95 -0.56
CA ALA A 76 -22.44 17.89 -1.55
C ALA A 76 -23.67 17.07 -1.08
N GLY A 77 -23.65 16.54 0.15
CA GLY A 77 -24.74 15.73 0.70
C GLY A 77 -24.75 14.28 0.21
N VAL A 78 -23.64 13.79 -0.37
CA VAL A 78 -23.49 12.43 -0.88
C VAL A 78 -22.38 11.73 -0.11
N LEU A 79 -22.68 10.60 0.53
CA LEU A 79 -21.68 9.78 1.21
C LEU A 79 -21.15 8.71 0.26
N ASN A 80 -19.83 8.50 0.23
CA ASN A 80 -19.20 7.50 -0.63
C ASN A 80 -18.54 6.38 0.19
N LEU A 81 -19.38 5.57 0.83
CA LEU A 81 -18.97 4.40 1.61
C LEU A 81 -18.23 3.33 0.77
N GLY A 82 -18.37 3.39 -0.56
CA GLY A 82 -17.72 2.47 -1.49
C GLY A 82 -16.29 2.85 -1.88
N ILE A 83 -15.73 3.93 -1.33
CA ILE A 83 -14.45 4.50 -1.81
C ILE A 83 -13.27 3.53 -1.65
N GLU A 84 -13.23 2.72 -0.60
CA GLU A 84 -12.21 1.66 -0.44
C GLU A 84 -12.26 0.66 -1.61
N GLY A 85 -13.47 0.30 -2.06
CA GLY A 85 -13.67 -0.57 -3.21
C GLY A 85 -13.18 0.07 -4.51
N ILE A 86 -13.43 1.37 -4.70
CA ILE A 86 -12.95 2.14 -5.86
C ILE A 86 -11.41 2.16 -5.88
N MET A 87 -10.78 2.36 -4.72
CA MET A 87 -9.32 2.34 -4.58
C MET A 87 -8.74 0.96 -4.93
N VAL A 88 -9.31 -0.12 -4.38
CA VAL A 88 -8.85 -1.50 -4.64
C VAL A 88 -9.02 -1.86 -6.11
N ALA A 89 -10.15 -1.49 -6.73
CA ALA A 89 -10.39 -1.70 -8.15
C ALA A 89 -9.36 -0.98 -9.03
N GLY A 90 -9.06 0.29 -8.73
CA GLY A 90 -8.04 1.06 -9.44
C GLY A 90 -6.63 0.48 -9.27
N ALA A 91 -6.27 0.12 -8.03
CA ALA A 91 -4.97 -0.50 -7.73
C ALA A 91 -4.77 -1.82 -8.47
N PHE A 92 -5.80 -2.68 -8.47
CA PHE A 92 -5.78 -3.95 -9.21
C PHE A 92 -5.69 -3.72 -10.72
N ALA A 93 -6.50 -2.83 -11.29
CA ALA A 93 -6.50 -2.54 -12.72
C ALA A 93 -5.14 -1.98 -13.21
N GLY A 94 -4.55 -1.05 -12.46
CA GLY A 94 -3.23 -0.50 -12.76
C GLY A 94 -2.12 -1.55 -12.67
N TRP A 95 -2.12 -2.37 -11.62
CA TRP A 95 -1.20 -3.49 -11.48
C TRP A 95 -1.36 -4.48 -12.64
N PHE A 96 -2.61 -4.85 -12.96
CA PHE A 96 -2.91 -5.80 -14.04
C PHE A 96 -2.45 -5.28 -15.40
N ALA A 97 -2.58 -3.98 -15.66
CA ALA A 97 -2.08 -3.35 -16.88
C ALA A 97 -0.55 -3.49 -17.00
N VAL A 98 0.19 -3.17 -15.93
CA VAL A 98 1.66 -3.33 -15.92
C VAL A 98 2.05 -4.81 -16.04
N TRP A 99 1.36 -5.69 -15.33
CA TRP A 99 1.56 -7.13 -15.40
C TRP A 99 1.32 -7.68 -16.82
N SER A 100 0.34 -7.12 -17.54
CA SER A 100 0.03 -7.45 -18.93
C SER A 100 1.02 -6.89 -19.96
N GLY A 101 2.07 -6.17 -19.50
CA GLY A 101 3.13 -5.62 -20.36
C GLY A 101 3.03 -4.13 -20.65
N ALA A 102 2.09 -3.40 -20.02
CA ALA A 102 2.07 -1.94 -20.13
C ALA A 102 3.23 -1.29 -19.36
N GLY A 103 3.66 -0.10 -19.80
CA GLY A 103 4.63 0.69 -19.04
C GLY A 103 4.05 1.18 -17.70
N LEU A 104 4.92 1.52 -16.75
CA LEU A 104 4.51 1.98 -15.41
C LEU A 104 3.50 3.13 -15.46
N TRP A 105 3.77 4.15 -16.28
CA TRP A 105 2.88 5.30 -16.44
C TRP A 105 1.55 4.95 -17.11
N ALA A 106 1.55 3.98 -18.03
CA ALA A 106 0.31 3.46 -18.61
C ALA A 106 -0.52 2.72 -17.54
N GLY A 107 0.12 1.97 -16.64
CA GLY A 107 -0.54 1.38 -15.47
C GLY A 107 -1.18 2.42 -14.55
N VAL A 108 -0.48 3.52 -14.28
CA VAL A 108 -1.03 4.66 -13.51
C VAL A 108 -2.24 5.27 -14.21
N ALA A 109 -2.16 5.46 -15.53
CA ALA A 109 -3.27 5.99 -16.32
C ALA A 109 -4.50 5.05 -16.30
N VAL A 110 -4.28 3.74 -16.36
CA VAL A 110 -5.36 2.73 -16.22
C VAL A 110 -5.98 2.80 -14.82
N ALA A 111 -5.18 2.83 -13.76
CA ALA A 111 -5.70 2.95 -12.38
C ALA A 111 -6.56 4.22 -12.22
N PHE A 112 -6.10 5.34 -12.75
CA PHE A 112 -6.82 6.61 -12.74
C PHE A 112 -8.15 6.52 -13.52
N ALA A 113 -8.13 5.97 -14.73
CA ALA A 113 -9.33 5.78 -15.55
C ALA A 113 -10.34 4.85 -14.89
N THR A 114 -9.90 3.76 -14.25
CA THR A 114 -10.76 2.86 -13.49
C THR A 114 -11.41 3.59 -12.31
N GLY A 115 -10.63 4.33 -11.52
CA GLY A 115 -11.18 5.14 -10.41
C GLY A 115 -12.21 6.17 -10.88
N MET A 116 -11.93 6.87 -11.99
CA MET A 116 -12.89 7.79 -12.62
C MET A 116 -14.17 7.08 -13.05
N ALA A 117 -14.07 5.91 -13.69
CA ALA A 117 -15.24 5.17 -14.17
C ALA A 117 -16.16 4.75 -13.01
N PHE A 118 -15.60 4.22 -11.92
CA PHE A 118 -16.37 3.86 -10.73
C PHE A 118 -16.89 5.09 -9.97
N GLY A 119 -16.13 6.19 -9.91
CA GLY A 119 -16.59 7.45 -9.33
C GLY A 119 -17.76 8.06 -10.11
N LEU A 120 -17.72 7.99 -11.44
CA LEU A 120 -18.85 8.39 -12.31
C LEU A 120 -20.04 7.47 -12.12
N LEU A 121 -19.83 6.15 -12.02
CA LEU A 121 -20.89 5.21 -11.71
C LEU A 121 -21.55 5.56 -10.36
N HIS A 122 -20.76 5.82 -9.32
CA HIS A 122 -21.27 6.26 -8.03
C HIS A 122 -22.09 7.56 -8.18
N ALA A 123 -21.58 8.58 -8.85
CA ALA A 123 -22.31 9.82 -9.10
C ALA A 123 -23.63 9.61 -9.86
N LEU A 124 -23.66 8.70 -10.83
CA LEU A 124 -24.87 8.32 -11.56
C LEU A 124 -25.88 7.59 -10.68
N LEU A 125 -25.44 6.88 -9.65
CA LEU A 125 -26.34 6.21 -8.70
C LEU A 125 -26.82 7.16 -7.60
N THR A 126 -26.00 8.11 -7.18
CA THR A 126 -26.30 8.95 -6.02
C THR A 126 -27.04 10.23 -6.39
N VAL A 127 -26.66 10.89 -7.49
CA VAL A 127 -27.22 12.20 -7.86
C VAL A 127 -28.64 12.08 -8.45
N PRO A 128 -28.89 11.29 -9.51
CA PRO A 128 -30.23 11.19 -10.08
C PRO A 128 -31.13 10.15 -9.39
N LEU A 129 -30.58 9.07 -8.82
CA LEU A 129 -31.37 7.98 -8.22
C LEU A 129 -31.47 8.06 -6.69
N GLY A 130 -30.67 8.92 -6.03
CA GLY A 130 -30.74 9.14 -4.58
C GLY A 130 -30.30 7.96 -3.72
N LEU A 131 -29.55 6.98 -4.27
CA LEU A 131 -28.91 5.95 -3.45
C LEU A 131 -27.74 6.57 -2.68
N SER A 132 -27.69 6.40 -1.36
CA SER A 132 -26.57 6.79 -0.50
C SER A 132 -26.05 5.58 0.27
#